data_AF-A0A7L8RXM1-F1
#
_entry.id   AF-A0A7L8RXM1-F1
#
_cell.length_a   1.000
_cell.length_b   1.000
_cell.length_c   1.000
_cell.angle_alpha   90.00
_cell.angle_beta   90.00
_cell.angle_gamma   90.00
#
_symmetry.space_group_name_H-M   'P 1'
#
loop_
_entity.id
_entity.type
_entity.pdbx_description
1 polymer ?
#
loop_
_entity_poly.entity_id
_entity_poly.type
_entity_poly.pdbx_seq_one_letter_code
_entity_poly.pdbx_strand_id
1 'polypeptide(L)'
;MFGWIRKANAVNVATEACVQLVRLKEMDGGIPPGFWRDPYVLGYFGGMIRVLAAFSSNSKLAGEDLGRVITSTLAKLTGARGREVVQNYLTATREMDDDFKLGVLHAQKVMMILYGSNHFDDDADVIIAKHASKYMADAGAIVGVKLSEQGQISSYLTRKYFLDGVKQRLGAT
;
A
#
# COMPACT_ATOMS: atom_id res chain seq x y z
N MET A 1 -7.84 -27.90 -7.35
CA MET A 1 -8.68 -27.43 -6.22
C MET A 1 -7.93 -26.59 -5.17
N PHE A 2 -6.59 -26.44 -5.19
CA PHE A 2 -5.89 -25.61 -4.19
C PHE A 2 -5.66 -24.14 -4.62
N GLY A 3 -5.65 -23.85 -5.93
CA GLY A 3 -5.39 -22.49 -6.44
C GLY A 3 -6.48 -21.47 -6.10
N TRP A 4 -7.75 -21.87 -6.16
CA TRP A 4 -8.89 -20.98 -5.88
C TRP A 4 -8.93 -20.47 -4.43
N ILE A 5 -8.51 -21.30 -3.46
CA ILE A 5 -8.47 -20.99 -2.02
C ILE A 5 -7.33 -20.02 -1.76
N ARG A 6 -6.15 -20.26 -2.36
CA ARG A 6 -5.02 -19.34 -2.26
C ARG A 6 -5.36 -17.96 -2.82
N LYS A 7 -6.04 -17.92 -3.97
CA LYS A 7 -6.48 -16.66 -4.57
C LYS A 7 -7.53 -15.95 -3.71
N ALA A 8 -8.54 -16.65 -3.22
CA ALA A 8 -9.56 -16.08 -2.34
C ALA A 8 -8.93 -15.53 -1.04
N ASN A 9 -7.98 -16.27 -0.45
CA ASN A 9 -7.23 -15.83 0.71
C ASN A 9 -6.41 -14.58 0.42
N ALA A 10 -5.66 -14.55 -0.69
CA ALA A 10 -4.88 -13.38 -1.10
C ALA A 10 -5.78 -12.14 -1.30
N VAL A 11 -6.94 -12.31 -1.93
CA VAL A 11 -7.92 -11.22 -2.07
C VAL A 11 -8.39 -10.71 -0.72
N ASN A 12 -8.74 -11.58 0.22
CA ASN A 12 -9.25 -11.18 1.53
C ASN A 12 -8.18 -10.48 2.36
N VAL A 13 -6.98 -11.05 2.48
CA VAL A 13 -5.84 -10.45 3.19
C VAL A 13 -5.49 -9.08 2.60
N ALA A 14 -5.42 -8.98 1.28
CA ALA A 14 -5.15 -7.71 0.62
C ALA A 14 -6.28 -6.70 0.85
N THR A 15 -7.54 -7.12 0.81
CA THR A 15 -8.70 -6.24 1.07
C THR A 15 -8.67 -5.70 2.49
N GLU A 16 -8.43 -6.55 3.50
CA GLU A 16 -8.37 -6.13 4.90
C GLU A 16 -7.24 -5.11 5.13
N ALA A 17 -6.04 -5.36 4.59
CA ALA A 17 -4.94 -4.40 4.67
C ALA A 17 -5.27 -3.07 3.98
N CYS A 18 -5.89 -3.11 2.80
CA CYS A 18 -6.34 -1.91 2.09
C CYS A 18 -7.39 -1.13 2.89
N VAL A 19 -8.33 -1.81 3.56
CA VAL A 19 -9.33 -1.18 4.43
C VAL A 19 -8.66 -0.44 5.59
N GLN A 20 -7.64 -1.02 6.22
CA GLN A 20 -6.91 -0.32 7.29
C GLN A 20 -6.20 0.94 6.78
N LEU A 21 -5.62 0.89 5.58
CA LEU A 21 -4.98 2.05 4.97
C LEU A 21 -5.98 3.17 4.64
N VAL A 22 -7.17 2.81 4.11
CA VAL A 22 -8.25 3.78 3.87
C VAL A 22 -8.73 4.41 5.18
N ARG A 23 -8.95 3.61 6.23
CA ARG A 23 -9.34 4.11 7.56
C ARG A 23 -8.29 5.05 8.15
N LEU A 24 -7.01 4.71 8.00
CA LEU A 24 -5.92 5.57 8.43
C LEU A 24 -5.97 6.93 7.70
N LYS A 25 -6.24 6.93 6.39
CA LYS A 25 -6.41 8.16 5.62
C LYS A 25 -7.65 8.96 6.02
N GLU A 26 -8.76 8.28 6.34
CA GLU A 26 -9.97 8.92 6.88
C GLU A 26 -9.66 9.62 8.22
N MET A 27 -8.92 8.96 9.12
CA MET A 27 -8.50 9.55 10.40
C MET A 27 -7.51 10.71 10.25
N ASP A 28 -6.66 10.69 9.23
CA ASP A 28 -5.66 11.73 8.95
C ASP A 28 -6.25 13.00 8.30
N GLY A 29 -7.56 13.02 8.05
CA GLY A 29 -8.27 14.21 7.58
C GLY A 29 -9.35 13.94 6.56
N GLY A 30 -9.55 12.70 6.12
CA GLY A 30 -10.59 12.31 5.16
C GLY A 30 -10.05 11.85 3.79
N ILE A 31 -10.97 11.44 2.92
CA ILE A 31 -10.68 11.00 1.55
C ILE A 31 -10.93 12.17 0.59
N PRO A 32 -9.89 12.77 -0.02
CA PRO A 32 -10.05 13.92 -0.91
C PRO A 32 -10.83 13.60 -2.19
N PRO A 33 -11.48 14.60 -2.82
CA PRO A 33 -12.04 14.46 -4.16
C PRO A 33 -10.99 13.94 -5.14
N GLY A 34 -11.38 12.99 -5.99
CA GLY A 34 -10.46 12.40 -6.97
C GLY A 34 -9.54 11.30 -6.44
N PHE A 35 -9.58 10.96 -5.14
CA PHE A 35 -8.73 9.90 -4.55
C PHE A 35 -8.71 8.59 -5.34
N TRP A 36 -9.88 8.09 -5.75
CA TRP A 36 -10.00 6.84 -6.52
C TRP A 36 -9.80 6.98 -8.05
N ARG A 37 -9.36 8.18 -8.49
CA ARG A 37 -9.01 8.48 -9.88
C ARG A 37 -7.54 8.86 -10.05
N ASP A 38 -6.86 9.22 -8.97
CA ASP A 38 -5.46 9.59 -8.99
C ASP A 38 -4.56 8.37 -9.30
N PRO A 39 -3.72 8.42 -10.34
CA PRO A 39 -2.86 7.29 -10.73
C PRO A 39 -1.92 6.85 -9.62
N TYR A 40 -1.36 7.79 -8.85
CA TYR A 40 -0.45 7.47 -7.74
C TYR A 40 -1.15 6.66 -6.64
N VAL A 41 -2.36 7.07 -6.21
CA VAL A 41 -3.16 6.30 -5.24
C VAL A 41 -3.44 4.89 -5.76
N LEU A 42 -3.87 4.75 -7.00
CA LEU A 42 -4.17 3.46 -7.62
C LEU A 42 -2.92 2.57 -7.73
N GLY A 43 -1.78 3.17 -8.07
CA GLY A 43 -0.48 2.51 -8.09
C GLY A 43 -0.07 2.03 -6.70
N TYR A 44 -0.27 2.85 -5.67
CA TYR A 44 0.05 2.50 -4.29
C TYR A 44 -0.76 1.28 -3.81
N PHE A 45 -2.08 1.29 -4.02
CA PHE A 45 -2.90 0.12 -3.70
C PHE A 45 -2.48 -1.11 -4.53
N GLY A 46 -2.24 -0.97 -5.83
CA GLY A 46 -1.76 -2.06 -6.69
C GLY A 46 -0.44 -2.68 -6.21
N GLY A 47 0.53 -1.84 -5.85
CA GLY A 47 1.83 -2.26 -5.32
C GLY A 47 1.70 -3.00 -3.98
N MET A 48 0.88 -2.47 -3.07
CA MET A 48 0.62 -3.10 -1.77
C MET A 48 -0.06 -4.47 -1.94
N ILE A 49 -1.11 -4.54 -2.77
CA ILE A 49 -1.82 -5.80 -3.06
C ILE A 49 -0.87 -6.81 -3.69
N ARG A 50 0.02 -6.37 -4.60
CA ARG A 50 1.01 -7.24 -5.23
C ARG A 50 1.97 -7.87 -4.24
N VAL A 51 2.50 -7.09 -3.28
CA VAL A 51 3.39 -7.62 -2.24
C VAL A 51 2.65 -8.59 -1.31
N LEU A 52 1.44 -8.24 -0.88
CA LEU A 52 0.61 -9.12 -0.03
C LEU A 52 0.21 -10.42 -0.73
N ALA A 53 -0.10 -10.36 -2.02
CA ALA A 53 -0.40 -11.53 -2.83
C ALA A 53 0.84 -12.45 -2.95
N ALA A 54 2.04 -11.87 -3.13
CA ALA A 54 3.28 -12.63 -3.16
C ALA A 54 3.54 -13.35 -1.82
N PHE A 55 3.44 -12.65 -0.69
CA PHE A 55 3.63 -13.24 0.64
C PHE A 55 2.58 -14.31 0.96
N SER A 56 1.29 -14.04 0.73
CA SER A 56 0.21 -14.99 1.05
C SER A 56 0.19 -16.24 0.17
N SER A 57 0.84 -16.21 -0.99
CA SER A 57 0.91 -17.32 -1.94
C SER A 57 2.27 -18.02 -2.01
N ASN A 58 3.26 -17.57 -1.22
CA ASN A 58 4.66 -17.97 -1.35
C ASN A 58 5.21 -17.78 -2.77
N SER A 59 4.85 -16.66 -3.42
CA SER A 59 5.26 -16.29 -4.78
C SER A 59 4.84 -17.28 -5.88
N LYS A 60 3.77 -18.05 -5.66
CA LYS A 60 3.28 -19.07 -6.61
C LYS A 60 2.14 -18.62 -7.52
N LEU A 61 1.75 -17.35 -7.48
CA LEU A 61 0.67 -16.83 -8.34
C LEU A 61 1.21 -16.49 -9.73
N ALA A 62 0.54 -17.00 -10.77
CA ALA A 62 0.77 -16.59 -12.14
C ALA A 62 0.38 -15.10 -12.34
N GLY A 63 0.96 -14.44 -13.34
CA GLY A 63 0.69 -13.02 -13.61
C GLY A 63 -0.79 -12.71 -13.85
N GLU A 64 -1.51 -13.59 -14.54
CA GLU A 64 -2.96 -13.44 -14.75
C GLU A 64 -3.75 -13.52 -13.43
N ASP A 65 -3.39 -14.45 -12.55
CA ASP A 65 -4.03 -14.59 -11.24
C ASP A 65 -3.75 -13.37 -10.35
N LEU A 66 -2.54 -12.82 -10.41
CA LEU A 66 -2.19 -11.58 -9.72
C LEU A 66 -3.05 -10.41 -10.20
N GLY A 67 -3.22 -10.24 -11.52
CA GLY A 67 -4.10 -9.22 -12.08
C GLY A 67 -5.53 -9.36 -11.57
N ARG A 68 -6.05 -10.59 -11.49
CA ARG A 68 -7.38 -10.87 -10.93
C ARG A 68 -7.47 -10.60 -9.44
N VAL A 69 -6.41 -10.85 -8.66
CA VAL A 69 -6.38 -10.50 -7.23
C VAL A 69 -6.50 -8.99 -7.06
N ILE A 70 -5.69 -8.22 -7.80
CA ILE A 70 -5.69 -6.75 -7.72
C ILE A 70 -7.06 -6.18 -8.07
N THR A 71 -7.64 -6.55 -9.21
CA THR A 71 -8.95 -6.04 -9.62
C THR A 71 -10.08 -6.48 -8.69
N SER A 72 -10.04 -7.71 -8.16
CA SER A 72 -11.04 -8.18 -7.19
C SER A 72 -10.94 -7.44 -5.85
N THR A 73 -9.72 -7.18 -5.37
CA THR A 73 -9.50 -6.43 -4.13
C THR A 73 -9.97 -4.99 -4.28
N LEU A 74 -9.62 -4.29 -5.38
CA LEU A 74 -10.09 -2.92 -5.62
C LEU A 74 -11.61 -2.84 -5.75
N ALA A 75 -12.23 -3.81 -6.43
CA ALA A 75 -13.69 -3.87 -6.54
C ALA A 75 -14.37 -4.07 -5.19
N LYS A 76 -13.85 -4.98 -4.35
CA LYS A 76 -14.37 -5.21 -2.99
C LYS A 76 -14.16 -3.99 -2.09
N LEU A 77 -12.99 -3.36 -2.15
CA LEU A 77 -12.62 -2.21 -1.33
C LEU A 77 -13.53 -1.00 -1.57
N THR A 78 -13.99 -0.81 -2.81
CA THR A 78 -14.71 0.42 -3.22
C THR A 78 -16.20 0.20 -3.49
N GLY A 79 -16.70 -1.03 -3.29
CA GLY A 79 -18.13 -1.36 -3.34
C GLY A 79 -18.80 -0.95 -4.64
N ALA A 80 -19.79 -0.07 -4.56
CA ALA A 80 -20.56 0.40 -5.72
C ALA A 80 -19.71 1.07 -6.81
N ARG A 81 -18.54 1.63 -6.45
CA ARG A 81 -17.60 2.25 -7.39
C ARG A 81 -16.58 1.27 -7.98
N GLY A 82 -16.63 -0.01 -7.60
CA GLY A 82 -15.64 -1.02 -7.96
C GLY A 82 -15.29 -1.06 -9.44
N ARG A 83 -16.30 -0.98 -10.32
CA ARG A 83 -16.07 -1.00 -11.77
C ARG A 83 -15.30 0.23 -12.28
N GLU A 84 -15.66 1.42 -11.80
CA GLU A 84 -14.98 2.68 -12.17
C GLU A 84 -13.51 2.63 -11.75
N VAL A 85 -13.26 2.24 -10.49
CA VAL A 85 -11.90 2.21 -9.91
C VAL A 85 -11.03 1.17 -10.61
N VAL A 86 -11.56 -0.02 -10.91
CA VAL A 86 -10.85 -1.04 -11.67
C VAL A 86 -10.52 -0.55 -13.08
N GLN A 87 -11.43 0.15 -13.74
CA GLN A 87 -11.18 0.71 -15.07
C GLN A 87 -10.06 1.76 -15.04
N ASN A 88 -10.09 2.68 -14.08
CA ASN A 88 -9.03 3.68 -13.90
C ASN A 88 -7.67 3.03 -13.64
N TYR A 89 -7.63 1.98 -12.80
CA TYR A 89 -6.42 1.21 -12.53
C TYR A 89 -5.84 0.58 -13.79
N LEU A 90 -6.69 -0.08 -14.60
CA LEU A 90 -6.26 -0.73 -15.84
C LEU A 90 -5.77 0.28 -16.88
N THR A 91 -6.42 1.45 -16.97
CA THR A 91 -5.98 2.55 -17.84
C THR A 91 -4.60 3.04 -17.42
N ALA A 92 -4.40 3.40 -16.15
CA ALA A 92 -3.10 3.87 -15.65
C ALA A 92 -1.98 2.83 -15.83
N THR A 93 -2.29 1.54 -15.63
CA THR A 93 -1.35 0.44 -15.87
C THR A 93 -0.95 0.34 -17.34
N ARG A 94 -1.93 0.42 -18.26
CA ARG A 94 -1.70 0.32 -19.71
C ARG A 94 -0.91 1.51 -20.25
N GLU A 95 -1.20 2.70 -19.75
CA GLU A 95 -0.55 3.95 -20.16
C GLU A 95 0.85 4.09 -19.57
N MET A 96 1.25 3.19 -18.66
CA MET A 96 2.52 3.27 -17.96
C MET A 96 2.71 4.64 -17.30
N ASP A 97 1.65 5.15 -16.69
CA ASP A 97 1.63 6.45 -16.03
C ASP A 97 2.75 6.52 -14.97
N ASP A 98 3.52 7.60 -14.97
CA ASP A 98 4.70 7.73 -14.12
C ASP A 98 4.33 7.92 -12.63
N ASP A 99 3.22 8.60 -12.35
CA ASP A 99 2.69 8.71 -10.99
C ASP A 99 2.19 7.35 -10.49
N PHE A 100 1.55 6.56 -11.35
CA PHE A 100 1.17 5.18 -11.05
C PHE A 100 2.39 4.32 -10.70
N LYS A 101 3.46 4.35 -11.52
CA LYS A 101 4.70 3.61 -11.23
C LYS A 101 5.32 4.04 -9.92
N LEU A 102 5.35 5.34 -9.64
CA LEU A 102 5.88 5.88 -8.39
C LEU A 102 5.06 5.39 -7.19
N GLY A 103 3.73 5.40 -7.29
CA GLY A 103 2.84 4.83 -6.27
C GLY A 103 3.13 3.35 -6.02
N VAL A 104 3.28 2.55 -7.08
CA VAL A 104 3.63 1.12 -6.98
C VAL A 104 4.96 0.95 -6.24
N LEU A 105 6.00 1.71 -6.62
CA LEU A 105 7.32 1.63 -6.01
C LEU A 105 7.29 1.99 -4.52
N HIS A 106 6.62 3.08 -4.15
CA HIS A 106 6.50 3.50 -2.76
C HIS A 106 5.77 2.46 -1.89
N ALA A 107 4.67 1.89 -2.40
CA ALA A 107 3.97 0.84 -1.69
C ALA A 107 4.84 -0.43 -1.55
N GLN A 108 5.56 -0.81 -2.60
CA GLN A 108 6.48 -1.95 -2.54
C GLN A 108 7.57 -1.73 -1.49
N LYS A 109 8.18 -0.54 -1.46
CA LYS A 109 9.19 -0.16 -0.47
C LYS A 109 8.66 -0.29 0.97
N VAL A 110 7.49 0.31 1.25
CA VAL A 110 6.84 0.23 2.57
C VAL A 110 6.58 -1.22 2.98
N MET A 111 5.96 -2.01 2.10
CA MET A 111 5.57 -3.37 2.42
C MET A 111 6.77 -4.32 2.55
N MET A 112 7.77 -4.19 1.69
CA MET A 112 8.98 -5.03 1.76
C MET A 112 9.75 -4.79 3.06
N ILE A 113 9.88 -3.54 3.50
CA ILE A 113 10.50 -3.20 4.78
C ILE A 113 9.68 -3.73 5.95
N LEU A 114 8.35 -3.58 5.93
CA LEU A 114 7.46 -4.10 6.96
C LEU A 114 7.64 -5.61 7.16
N TYR A 115 7.88 -6.35 6.07
CA TYR A 115 8.15 -7.79 6.09
C TYR A 115 9.64 -8.16 6.21
N GLY A 116 10.50 -7.21 6.57
CA GLY A 116 11.91 -7.48 6.93
C GLY A 116 12.88 -7.60 5.75
N SER A 117 12.50 -7.18 4.55
CA SER A 117 13.43 -7.10 3.41
C SER A 117 14.40 -5.93 3.58
N ASN A 118 15.67 -6.16 3.19
CA ASN A 118 16.74 -5.17 3.14
C ASN A 118 16.95 -4.58 1.72
N HIS A 119 16.05 -4.87 0.78
CA HIS A 119 16.21 -4.48 -0.64
C HIS A 119 16.35 -2.96 -0.86
N PHE A 120 15.84 -2.15 0.06
CA PHE A 120 15.86 -0.69 -0.02
C PHE A 120 16.73 -0.05 1.06
N ASP A 121 17.69 -0.78 1.65
CA ASP A 121 18.47 -0.27 2.78
C ASP A 121 19.33 0.95 2.47
N ASP A 122 19.77 1.07 1.21
CA ASP A 122 20.58 2.19 0.71
C ASP A 122 19.72 3.36 0.17
N ASP A 123 18.39 3.24 0.19
CA ASP A 123 17.50 4.30 -0.26
C ASP A 123 17.48 5.45 0.76
N ALA A 124 17.67 6.68 0.27
CA ALA A 124 17.80 7.87 1.12
C ALA A 124 16.61 8.06 2.07
N ASP A 125 15.39 7.77 1.63
CA ASP A 125 14.20 7.91 2.46
C ASP A 125 14.13 6.82 3.54
N VAL A 126 14.64 5.62 3.25
CA VAL A 126 14.72 4.52 4.21
C VAL A 126 15.78 4.81 5.27
N ILE A 127 16.92 5.38 4.87
CA ILE A 127 17.96 5.84 5.80
C ILE A 127 17.38 6.91 6.74
N ILE A 128 16.71 7.93 6.20
CA ILE A 128 16.05 8.97 7.00
C ILE A 128 15.02 8.34 7.95
N ALA A 129 14.21 7.40 7.47
CA ALA A 129 13.20 6.71 8.28
C ALA A 129 13.84 5.87 9.41
N LYS A 130 14.97 5.19 9.16
CA LYS A 130 15.75 4.46 10.18
C LYS A 130 16.33 5.39 11.25
N HIS A 131 16.71 6.61 10.89
CA HIS A 131 17.13 7.60 11.86
C HIS A 131 15.95 8.13 12.68
N ALA A 132 14.83 8.46 12.02
CA ALA A 132 13.63 8.94 12.68
C ALA A 132 13.00 7.90 13.62
N SER A 133 13.02 6.62 13.25
CA SER A 133 12.46 5.53 14.06
C SER A 133 13.18 5.39 15.40
N LYS A 134 14.51 5.56 15.44
CA LYS A 134 15.28 5.54 16.70
C LYS A 134 14.76 6.56 17.71
N TYR A 135 14.47 7.79 17.28
CA TYR A 135 13.87 8.82 18.16
C TYR A 135 12.44 8.49 18.58
N MET A 136 11.64 7.87 17.70
CA MET A 136 10.28 7.44 18.02
C MET A 136 10.24 6.26 18.99
N ALA A 137 11.21 5.36 18.95
CA ALA A 137 11.33 4.24 19.89
C ALA A 137 11.48 4.74 21.33
N ASP A 138 12.28 5.80 21.52
CA ASP A 138 12.52 6.42 22.82
C ASP A 138 11.24 7.09 23.35
N ALA A 139 10.45 7.72 22.48
CA ALA A 139 9.16 8.33 22.85
C ALA A 139 8.06 7.28 23.09
N GLY A 140 8.00 6.22 22.28
CA GLY A 140 7.01 5.13 22.40
C GLY A 140 7.18 4.31 23.69
N ALA A 141 8.40 4.21 24.20
CA ALA A 141 8.69 3.61 25.51
C ALA A 141 7.97 4.35 26.67
N ILE A 142 7.67 5.64 26.50
CA ILE A 142 6.94 6.47 27.48
C ILE A 142 5.43 6.16 27.46
N VAL A 143 4.88 5.78 26.30
CA VAL A 143 3.42 5.58 26.07
C VAL A 143 3.03 4.09 26.08
N GLY A 144 4.00 3.18 26.25
CA GLY A 144 3.75 1.74 26.39
C GLY A 144 3.42 1.00 25.08
N VAL A 145 3.59 1.63 23.92
CA VAL A 145 3.42 0.99 22.61
C VAL A 145 4.78 0.85 21.93
N LYS A 146 5.28 -0.39 21.84
CA LYS A 146 6.56 -0.71 21.20
C LYS A 146 6.34 -1.41 19.86
N LEU A 147 6.41 -0.64 18.78
CA LEU A 147 6.50 -1.19 17.44
C LEU A 147 7.89 -1.81 17.21
N SER A 148 7.97 -2.85 16.38
CA SER A 148 9.26 -3.32 15.86
C SER A 148 9.94 -2.21 15.05
N GLU A 149 11.25 -2.30 14.86
CA GLU A 149 12.00 -1.34 14.04
C GLU A 149 11.41 -1.25 12.62
N GLN A 150 11.10 -2.40 12.00
CA GLN A 150 10.42 -2.46 10.71
C GLN A 150 9.06 -1.76 10.74
N GLY A 151 8.30 -1.96 11.81
CA GLY A 151 7.03 -1.27 12.04
C GLY A 151 7.20 0.24 12.05
N GLN A 152 8.16 0.76 12.83
CA GLN A 152 8.43 2.20 12.92
C GLN A 152 8.87 2.81 11.58
N ILE A 153 9.80 2.16 10.87
CA ILE A 153 10.27 2.61 9.56
C ILE A 153 9.10 2.61 8.56
N SER A 154 8.32 1.53 8.51
CA SER A 154 7.17 1.41 7.62
C SER A 154 6.07 2.44 7.94
N SER A 155 5.83 2.76 9.22
CA SER A 155 4.89 3.81 9.63
C SER A 155 5.36 5.19 9.17
N TYR A 156 6.65 5.50 9.32
CA TYR A 156 7.24 6.75 8.82
C TYR A 156 7.08 6.87 7.30
N LEU A 157 7.43 5.82 6.56
CA LEU A 157 7.31 5.82 5.10
C LEU A 157 5.85 5.85 4.63
N THR A 158 4.94 5.18 5.33
CA THR A 158 3.49 5.25 5.04
C THR A 158 2.97 6.68 5.22
N ARG A 159 3.40 7.37 6.29
CA ARG A 159 3.08 8.79 6.49
C ARG A 159 3.59 9.63 5.32
N LYS A 160 4.88 9.54 5.03
CA LYS A 160 5.54 10.33 3.98
C LYS A 160 4.94 10.08 2.59
N TYR A 161 4.86 8.82 2.17
CA TYR A 161 4.47 8.48 0.81
C TYR A 161 2.97 8.49 0.60
N PHE A 162 2.19 7.98 1.55
CA PHE A 162 0.77 7.85 1.35
C PHE A 162 0.00 9.04 1.91
N LEU A 163 0.11 9.31 3.21
CA LEU A 163 -0.71 10.34 3.84
C LEU A 163 -0.36 11.75 3.35
N ASP A 164 0.91 12.14 3.53
CA ASP A 164 1.40 13.46 3.12
C ASP A 164 1.46 13.57 1.58
N GLY A 165 1.87 12.50 0.90
CA GLY A 165 1.89 12.44 -0.57
C GLY A 165 0.51 12.62 -1.20
N VAL A 166 -0.53 11.94 -0.69
CA VAL A 166 -1.92 12.14 -1.18
C VAL A 166 -2.41 13.55 -0.87
N LYS A 167 -2.12 14.07 0.33
CA LYS A 167 -2.50 15.43 0.71
C LYS A 167 -1.85 16.49 -0.18
N GLN A 168 -0.58 16.31 -0.55
CA GLN A 168 0.12 17.24 -1.44
C GLN A 168 -0.48 17.23 -2.85
N ARG A 169 -0.89 16.05 -3.33
CA ARG A 169 -1.42 15.88 -4.70
C ARG A 169 -2.87 16.32 -4.86
N LEU A 170 -3.72 16.01 -3.88
CA LEU A 170 -5.17 16.18 -3.97
C LEU A 170 -5.74 17.22 -3.00
N GLY A 171 -4.89 17.83 -2.17
CA GLY A 171 -5.29 18.73 -1.10
C GLY A 171 -5.72 18.00 0.17
N ALA A 172 -6.00 18.79 1.21
CA ALA A 172 -6.73 18.30 2.38
C ALA A 172 -8.23 18.28 2.07
N THR A 173 -8.94 17.31 2.66
CA THR A 173 -10.40 17.35 2.81
C THR A 173 -10.82 18.43 3.78
#